data_AF-A0A508A729-F1
#
_entry.id   AF-A0A508A729-F1
#
_cell.length_a   1.000
_cell.length_b   1.000
_cell.length_c   1.000
_cell.angle_alpha   90.00
_cell.angle_beta   90.00
_cell.angle_gamma   90.00
#
_symmetry.space_group_name_H-M   'P 1'
#
loop_
_entity.id
_entity.type
_entity.pdbx_description
1 polymer ?
#
loop_
_entity_poly.entity_id
_entity_poly.type
_entity_poly.pdbx_seq_one_letter_code
_entity_poly.pdbx_strand_id
1 'polypeptide(L)'
;MNVFRGTGALPLVLLGSLVVASCSSSSPDDAPPLASAAGLGANHVDESSPAEEEASKPDMRIGGKYGDVQNTRALLSRLSEPDREAVLEFYGKFGSEAFEFETPEQLAWLIDHGYPMPEDIVEALGMTDLELSQAFEAGDVKAGFFYMDRLTEQRLRAKDANGALRPAERMEMAGLVEDLVLTGSPFAGYVNARYQSAVEGDFNAAMASYAWAAWLGDGRAGDVMMRLENRLGGTGAHLSSTASTFELMGLFIDVRTSNPELLQRRQGDAFPLPAAPPGNR
;
A
#
# COMPACT_ATOMS: atom_id res chain seq x y z
N MET A 1 33.62 -26.34 59.44
CA MET A 1 33.05 -25.22 60.23
C MET A 1 32.92 -24.01 59.33
N ASN A 2 31.70 -23.45 59.27
CA ASN A 2 31.22 -22.15 58.74
C ASN A 2 31.58 -21.76 57.29
N VAL A 3 30.66 -21.84 56.30
CA VAL A 3 29.40 -21.10 56.06
C VAL A 3 29.66 -19.63 55.69
N PHE A 4 29.42 -19.26 54.43
CA PHE A 4 28.60 -18.09 54.09
C PHE A 4 27.97 -18.22 52.69
N ARG A 5 26.65 -18.06 52.68
CA ARG A 5 25.72 -18.05 51.54
C ARG A 5 25.67 -16.66 50.93
N GLY A 6 25.52 -16.58 49.61
CA GLY A 6 25.13 -15.35 48.90
C GLY A 6 24.17 -15.71 47.78
N THR A 7 22.87 -15.72 48.10
CA THR A 7 21.75 -15.90 47.17
C THR A 7 21.43 -14.57 46.48
N GLY A 8 21.64 -14.50 45.16
CA GLY A 8 21.14 -13.41 44.31
C GLY A 8 19.73 -13.73 43.82
N ALA A 9 18.79 -12.84 44.13
CA ALA A 9 17.37 -12.94 43.80
C ALA A 9 17.09 -12.69 42.31
N LEU A 10 16.26 -13.53 41.72
CA LEU A 10 15.64 -13.32 40.41
C LEU A 10 14.39 -12.43 40.58
N PRO A 11 14.14 -11.42 39.72
CA PRO A 11 12.87 -10.73 39.69
C PRO A 11 11.82 -11.60 38.99
N LEU A 12 10.76 -11.89 39.73
CA LEU A 12 9.53 -12.53 39.27
C LEU A 12 8.73 -11.49 38.45
N VAL A 13 8.64 -11.66 37.14
CA VAL A 13 7.78 -10.83 36.28
C VAL A 13 6.34 -11.36 36.39
N LEU A 14 5.47 -10.55 36.99
CA LEU A 14 4.04 -10.79 37.10
C LEU A 14 3.37 -10.57 35.72
N LEU A 15 2.94 -11.67 35.10
CA LEU A 15 1.98 -11.66 33.99
C LEU A 15 0.61 -11.24 34.53
N GLY A 16 0.25 -9.97 34.30
CA GLY A 16 -1.10 -9.47 34.49
C GLY A 16 -1.99 -9.89 33.32
N SER A 17 -2.83 -10.89 33.53
CA SER A 17 -3.89 -11.27 32.60
C SER A 17 -4.94 -10.15 32.52
N LEU A 18 -5.06 -9.52 31.35
CA LEU A 18 -6.15 -8.59 31.06
C LEU A 18 -7.42 -9.40 30.78
N VAL A 19 -8.32 -9.47 31.78
CA VAL A 19 -9.68 -9.99 31.61
C VAL A 19 -10.52 -8.87 31.00
N VAL A 20 -10.82 -8.94 29.70
CA VAL A 20 -11.80 -8.06 29.08
C VAL A 20 -13.18 -8.56 29.46
N ALA A 21 -13.88 -7.77 30.28
CA ALA A 21 -15.25 -8.00 30.66
C ALA A 21 -16.16 -7.88 29.42
N SER A 22 -16.92 -8.94 29.17
CA SER A 22 -17.98 -8.99 28.17
C SER A 22 -19.19 -8.21 28.70
N CYS A 23 -19.40 -7.00 28.18
CA CYS A 23 -20.63 -6.24 28.42
C CYS A 23 -21.69 -6.65 27.40
N SER A 24 -22.59 -7.52 27.88
CA SER A 24 -23.89 -7.81 27.30
C SER A 24 -24.67 -6.51 27.05
N SER A 25 -25.09 -6.26 25.81
CA SER A 25 -26.09 -5.23 25.50
C SER A 25 -27.38 -5.88 25.04
N SER A 26 -28.42 -5.59 25.80
CA SER A 26 -29.81 -5.99 25.63
C SER A 26 -30.48 -5.20 24.50
N SER A 27 -31.19 -5.91 23.62
CA SER A 27 -32.20 -5.35 22.72
C SER A 27 -33.35 -4.71 23.50
N PRO A 28 -33.95 -3.67 22.92
CA PRO A 28 -35.40 -3.59 22.89
C PRO A 28 -35.93 -3.37 21.47
N ASP A 29 -36.91 -4.22 21.13
CA ASP A 29 -37.93 -3.97 20.13
C ASP A 29 -38.54 -2.57 20.31
N ASP A 30 -38.63 -1.79 19.23
CA ASP A 30 -39.73 -0.85 19.01
C ASP A 30 -39.75 -0.42 17.54
N ALA A 31 -40.61 -1.10 16.77
CA ALA A 31 -41.08 -0.64 15.47
C ALA A 31 -42.33 0.23 15.66
N PRO A 32 -42.49 1.29 14.84
CA PRO A 32 -43.85 1.67 14.41
C PRO A 32 -43.87 2.00 12.88
N PRO A 33 -45.03 2.24 12.25
CA PRO A 33 -45.55 1.34 11.22
C PRO A 33 -45.42 1.90 9.79
N LEU A 34 -45.59 0.98 8.84
CA LEU A 34 -45.80 1.24 7.42
C LEU A 34 -47.02 2.15 7.20
N ALA A 35 -46.80 3.27 6.52
CA ALA A 35 -47.86 4.09 5.94
C ALA A 35 -48.00 3.81 4.43
N SER A 36 -49.25 3.58 4.04
CA SER A 36 -49.71 3.16 2.72
C SER A 36 -49.37 4.11 1.57
N ALA A 37 -49.15 3.48 0.43
CA ALA A 37 -49.25 4.04 -0.90
C ALA A 37 -50.71 4.41 -1.25
N ALA A 38 -50.92 5.59 -1.83
CA ALA A 38 -51.92 5.86 -2.87
C ALA A 38 -51.71 7.27 -3.41
N GLY A 39 -51.53 7.40 -4.73
CA GLY A 39 -51.36 8.70 -5.38
C GLY A 39 -51.12 8.58 -6.88
N LEU A 40 -52.10 8.03 -7.59
CA LEU A 40 -52.24 8.15 -9.04
C LEU A 40 -52.29 9.64 -9.45
N GLY A 41 -51.42 10.02 -10.37
CA GLY A 41 -51.43 11.33 -11.02
C GLY A 41 -50.72 11.24 -12.35
N ALA A 42 -51.47 10.84 -13.38
CA ALA A 42 -51.04 10.94 -14.77
C ALA A 42 -50.77 12.40 -15.13
N ASN A 43 -49.62 12.68 -15.74
CA ASN A 43 -49.50 13.74 -16.72
C ASN A 43 -48.52 13.35 -17.82
N HIS A 44 -48.95 13.72 -19.01
CA HIS A 44 -48.50 13.40 -20.34
C HIS A 44 -47.69 14.59 -20.88
N VAL A 45 -46.80 14.32 -21.86
CA VAL A 45 -46.09 15.30 -22.73
C VAL A 45 -44.94 16.02 -21.98
N ASP A 46 -43.68 16.03 -22.44
CA ASP A 46 -43.23 16.39 -23.78
C ASP A 46 -41.86 15.80 -24.12
N GLU A 47 -41.66 15.62 -25.41
CA GLU A 47 -40.51 15.10 -26.12
C GLU A 47 -39.43 16.20 -26.19
N SER A 48 -38.32 16.03 -25.47
CA SER A 48 -37.12 16.85 -25.65
C SER A 48 -35.90 16.02 -25.29
N SER A 49 -35.33 15.43 -26.33
CA SER A 49 -34.02 14.80 -26.35
C SER A 49 -32.98 15.76 -25.77
N PRO A 50 -32.30 15.44 -24.65
CA PRO A 50 -31.02 16.05 -24.37
C PRO A 50 -30.00 15.34 -25.25
N ALA A 51 -29.30 16.11 -26.06
CA ALA A 51 -28.11 15.67 -26.75
C ALA A 51 -27.21 14.92 -25.77
N GLU A 52 -26.74 13.75 -26.20
CA GLU A 52 -25.61 13.05 -25.60
C GLU A 52 -24.43 14.02 -25.61
N GLU A 53 -24.28 14.79 -24.54
CA GLU A 53 -23.08 15.49 -24.19
C GLU A 53 -22.09 14.39 -23.82
N GLU A 54 -21.37 13.89 -24.85
CA GLU A 54 -20.17 13.10 -24.67
C GLU A 54 -19.31 13.84 -23.64
N ALA A 55 -19.31 13.34 -22.41
CA ALA A 55 -18.39 13.76 -21.38
C ALA A 55 -17.00 13.60 -21.97
N SER A 56 -16.45 14.72 -22.42
CA SER A 56 -15.12 14.84 -23.00
C SER A 56 -14.17 14.18 -22.03
N LYS A 57 -13.75 12.95 -22.36
CA LYS A 57 -12.69 12.27 -21.62
C LYS A 57 -11.54 13.26 -21.53
N PRO A 58 -10.98 13.51 -20.33
CA PRO A 58 -9.83 14.37 -20.22
C PRO A 58 -8.78 13.84 -21.19
N ASP A 59 -8.38 14.68 -22.15
CA ASP A 59 -7.33 14.40 -23.12
C ASP A 59 -6.03 14.31 -22.32
N MET A 60 -5.80 13.13 -21.73
CA MET A 60 -4.65 12.81 -20.91
C MET A 60 -3.47 12.57 -21.85
N ARG A 61 -3.09 13.64 -22.58
CA ARG A 61 -1.87 13.69 -23.36
C ARG A 61 -0.73 13.62 -22.37
N ILE A 62 -0.17 12.43 -22.21
CA ILE A 62 1.11 12.23 -21.53
C ILE A 62 2.16 12.99 -22.33
N GLY A 63 2.33 14.27 -22.02
CA GLY A 63 3.19 15.19 -22.74
C GLY A 63 4.66 14.80 -22.63
N GLY A 64 5.38 14.91 -23.74
CA GLY A 64 6.84 15.05 -23.79
C GLY A 64 7.66 13.77 -23.78
N LYS A 65 7.52 12.89 -22.77
CA LYS A 65 8.47 11.79 -22.54
C LYS A 65 7.93 10.38 -22.83
N TYR A 66 6.62 10.19 -22.64
CA TYR A 66 5.97 8.87 -22.68
C TYR A 66 4.81 8.76 -23.67
N GLY A 67 4.53 9.81 -24.44
CA GLY A 67 3.27 9.96 -25.18
C GLY A 67 2.95 8.90 -26.24
N ASP A 68 3.91 8.06 -26.61
CA ASP A 68 3.75 6.96 -27.58
C ASP A 68 4.03 5.56 -26.96
N VAL A 69 4.31 5.48 -25.65
CA VAL A 69 4.56 4.22 -24.95
C VAL A 69 3.24 3.47 -24.74
N GLN A 70 3.15 2.26 -25.31
CA GLN A 70 1.92 1.45 -25.23
C GLN A 70 1.87 0.53 -24.01
N ASN A 71 3.01 0.00 -23.58
CA ASN A 71 3.11 -0.96 -22.48
C ASN A 71 4.53 -0.97 -21.91
N THR A 72 4.71 -1.69 -20.80
CA THR A 72 5.99 -1.85 -20.09
C THR A 72 7.12 -2.27 -21.00
N ARG A 73 6.87 -3.25 -21.89
CA ARG A 73 7.88 -3.75 -22.83
C ARG A 73 8.34 -2.66 -23.80
N ALA A 74 7.40 -1.88 -24.34
CA ALA A 74 7.72 -0.76 -25.22
C ALA A 74 8.56 0.30 -24.49
N LEU A 75 8.25 0.59 -23.22
CA LEU A 75 9.04 1.52 -22.41
C LEU A 75 10.47 1.02 -22.20
N LEU A 76 10.63 -0.20 -21.68
CA LEU A 76 11.93 -0.79 -21.39
C LEU A 76 12.81 -0.96 -22.64
N SER A 77 12.20 -1.11 -23.82
CA SER A 77 12.93 -1.21 -25.10
C SER A 77 13.63 0.09 -25.52
N ARG A 78 13.27 1.23 -24.92
CA ARG A 78 13.86 2.55 -25.22
C ARG A 78 15.06 2.88 -24.34
N LEU A 79 15.21 2.16 -23.24
CA LEU A 79 16.29 2.37 -22.30
C LEU A 79 17.59 1.75 -22.84
N SER A 80 18.72 2.32 -22.44
CA SER A 80 20.00 1.66 -22.62
C SER A 80 19.99 0.32 -21.86
N GLU A 81 20.86 -0.62 -22.25
CA GLU A 81 20.92 -1.91 -21.55
C GLU A 81 21.22 -1.77 -20.04
N PRO A 82 22.19 -0.94 -19.61
CA PRO A 82 22.42 -0.69 -18.18
C PRO A 82 21.21 -0.09 -17.46
N ASP A 83 20.54 0.90 -18.06
CA ASP A 83 19.37 1.54 -17.43
C ASP A 83 18.20 0.56 -17.33
N ARG A 84 17.99 -0.27 -18.37
CA ARG A 84 16.95 -1.30 -18.35
C ARG A 84 17.21 -2.32 -17.25
N GLU A 85 18.45 -2.78 -17.08
CA GLU A 85 18.83 -3.71 -16.03
C GLU A 85 18.60 -3.11 -14.64
N ALA A 86 19.01 -1.85 -14.43
CA ALA A 86 18.76 -1.12 -13.20
C ALA A 86 17.28 -1.04 -12.83
N VAL A 87 16.41 -0.74 -13.81
CA VAL A 87 14.95 -0.68 -13.60
C VAL A 87 14.39 -2.05 -13.24
N LEU A 88 14.80 -3.10 -13.95
CA LEU A 88 14.35 -4.47 -13.69
C LEU A 88 14.82 -4.97 -12.33
N GLU A 89 16.06 -4.64 -11.93
CA GLU A 89 16.59 -4.98 -10.61
C GLU A 89 15.81 -4.25 -9.51
N PHE A 90 15.58 -2.94 -9.67
CA PHE A 90 14.83 -2.15 -8.69
C PHE A 90 13.42 -2.72 -8.48
N TYR A 91 12.65 -2.91 -9.54
CA TYR A 91 11.28 -3.41 -9.43
C TYR A 91 11.19 -4.90 -9.10
N GLY A 92 12.18 -5.71 -9.50
CA GLY A 92 12.24 -7.12 -9.14
C GLY A 92 12.22 -7.37 -7.63
N LYS A 93 12.69 -6.39 -6.84
CA LYS A 93 12.66 -6.45 -5.37
C LYS A 93 11.26 -6.30 -4.76
N PHE A 94 10.32 -5.66 -5.46
CA PHE A 94 8.95 -5.39 -5.01
C PHE A 94 7.91 -6.31 -5.64
N GLY A 95 8.36 -7.29 -6.43
CA GLY A 95 7.54 -8.05 -7.37
C GLY A 95 7.57 -7.38 -8.74
N SER A 96 7.91 -8.14 -9.79
CA SER A 96 8.09 -7.61 -11.15
C SER A 96 6.84 -6.88 -11.67
N GLU A 97 5.67 -7.24 -11.16
CA GLU A 97 4.38 -6.68 -11.56
C GLU A 97 4.10 -5.31 -10.93
N ALA A 98 4.89 -4.86 -9.94
CA ALA A 98 4.71 -3.54 -9.31
C ALA A 98 4.85 -2.36 -10.29
N PHE A 99 5.51 -2.57 -11.43
CA PHE A 99 5.67 -1.57 -12.50
C PHE A 99 4.95 -1.95 -13.79
N GLU A 100 4.26 -3.09 -13.83
CA GLU A 100 3.66 -3.54 -15.08
C GLU A 100 2.44 -2.69 -15.47
N PHE A 101 2.36 -2.38 -16.75
CA PHE A 101 1.24 -1.74 -17.41
C PHE A 101 1.12 -2.22 -18.86
N GLU A 102 -0.12 -2.30 -19.34
CA GLU A 102 -0.51 -2.77 -20.67
C GLU A 102 -1.10 -1.66 -21.54
N THR A 103 -1.44 -0.51 -20.95
CA THR A 103 -2.00 0.63 -21.67
C THR A 103 -1.34 1.95 -21.28
N PRO A 104 -1.37 2.98 -22.15
CA PRO A 104 -0.89 4.33 -21.82
C PRO A 104 -1.58 4.93 -20.59
N GLU A 105 -2.87 4.66 -20.39
CA GLU A 105 -3.63 5.18 -19.25
C GLU A 105 -3.10 4.63 -17.92
N GLN A 106 -2.70 3.36 -17.89
CA GLN A 106 -2.07 2.76 -16.71
C GLN A 106 -0.68 3.37 -16.43
N LEU A 107 0.08 3.72 -17.47
CA LEU A 107 1.35 4.43 -17.32
C LEU A 107 1.16 5.84 -16.75
N ALA A 108 0.20 6.60 -17.29
CA ALA A 108 -0.15 7.90 -16.74
C ALA A 108 -0.58 7.79 -15.28
N TRP A 109 -1.41 6.79 -14.95
CA TRP A 109 -1.81 6.53 -13.58
C TRP A 109 -0.61 6.29 -12.66
N LEU A 110 0.37 5.47 -13.09
CA LEU A 110 1.61 5.24 -12.31
C LEU A 110 2.37 6.54 -12.05
N ILE A 111 2.51 7.38 -13.08
CA ILE A 111 3.19 8.68 -12.99
C ILE A 111 2.46 9.61 -12.01
N ASP A 112 1.14 9.75 -12.17
CA ASP A 112 0.29 10.63 -11.35
C ASP A 112 0.23 10.19 -9.88
N HIS A 113 0.43 8.90 -9.60
CA HIS A 113 0.45 8.34 -8.25
C HIS A 113 1.88 8.22 -7.67
N GLY A 114 2.86 8.82 -8.34
CA GLY A 114 4.21 9.01 -7.79
C GLY A 114 5.12 7.78 -7.87
N TYR A 115 4.86 6.83 -8.77
CA TYR A 115 5.75 5.68 -8.94
C TYR A 115 7.12 6.11 -9.46
N PRO A 116 8.20 5.46 -9.00
CA PRO A 116 9.53 5.62 -9.57
C PRO A 116 9.59 5.29 -11.07
N MET A 117 9.77 6.29 -11.91
CA MET A 117 9.97 6.08 -13.33
C MET A 117 11.42 5.70 -13.63
N PRO A 118 11.72 5.14 -14.82
CA PRO A 118 13.08 4.74 -15.18
C PRO A 118 14.16 5.80 -14.92
N GLU A 119 13.90 7.06 -15.27
CA GLU A 119 14.80 8.18 -14.98
C GLU A 119 15.03 8.41 -13.49
N ASP A 120 13.99 8.29 -12.67
CA ASP A 120 14.08 8.54 -11.24
C ASP A 120 14.99 7.48 -10.62
N ILE A 121 14.87 6.23 -11.09
CA ILE A 121 15.70 5.11 -10.68
C ILE A 121 17.17 5.35 -11.07
N VAL A 122 17.42 5.73 -12.33
CA VAL A 122 18.78 5.98 -12.82
C VAL A 122 19.42 7.18 -12.11
N GLU A 123 18.67 8.25 -11.88
CA GLU A 123 19.14 9.42 -11.13
C GLU A 123 19.46 9.05 -9.68
N ALA A 124 18.56 8.33 -9.01
CA ALA A 124 18.73 7.93 -7.63
C ALA A 124 19.94 6.99 -7.44
N LEU A 125 20.36 6.22 -8.44
CA LEU A 125 21.60 5.43 -8.38
C LEU A 125 22.86 6.31 -8.26
N GLY A 126 22.83 7.52 -8.82
CA GLY A 126 23.92 8.49 -8.72
C GLY A 126 23.97 9.25 -7.39
N MET A 127 22.90 9.23 -6.60
CA MET A 127 22.80 9.96 -5.34
C MET A 127 23.40 9.18 -4.17
N THR A 128 23.91 9.89 -3.17
CA THR A 128 24.33 9.34 -1.87
C THR A 128 23.13 9.18 -0.93
N ASP A 129 23.29 8.39 0.13
CA ASP A 129 22.23 8.21 1.14
C ASP A 129 21.85 9.54 1.81
N LEU A 130 22.83 10.43 2.02
CA LEU A 130 22.60 11.78 2.54
C LEU A 130 21.78 12.63 1.55
N GLU A 131 22.10 12.58 0.25
CA GLU A 131 21.35 13.33 -0.76
C GLU A 131 19.91 12.82 -0.89
N LEU A 132 19.69 11.51 -0.83
CA LEU A 132 18.33 10.94 -0.86
C LEU A 132 17.53 11.33 0.40
N SER A 133 18.15 11.26 1.57
CA SER A 133 17.54 11.70 2.84
C SER A 133 17.16 13.19 2.80
N GLN A 134 18.08 14.06 2.36
CA GLN A 134 17.82 15.50 2.25
C GLN A 134 16.76 15.83 1.19
N ALA A 135 16.73 15.12 0.06
CA ALA A 135 15.71 15.29 -0.95
C ALA A 135 14.32 14.89 -0.42
N PHE A 136 14.24 13.79 0.35
CA PHE A 136 13.00 13.39 1.01
C PHE A 136 12.52 14.42 2.04
N GLU A 137 13.43 14.94 2.88
CA GLU A 137 13.12 16.04 3.82
C GLU A 137 12.65 17.30 3.11
N ALA A 138 13.10 17.54 1.87
CA ALA A 138 12.66 18.64 1.02
C ALA A 138 11.31 18.38 0.30
N GLY A 139 10.71 17.20 0.49
CA GLY A 139 9.41 16.82 -0.06
C GLY A 139 9.44 15.93 -1.29
N ASP A 140 10.63 15.45 -1.72
CA ASP A 140 10.72 14.44 -2.78
C ASP A 140 10.43 13.04 -2.23
N VAL A 141 9.17 12.63 -2.33
CA VAL A 141 8.69 11.33 -1.87
C VAL A 141 9.46 10.16 -2.50
N LYS A 142 9.86 10.27 -3.79
CA LYS A 142 10.56 9.18 -4.48
C LYS A 142 11.96 8.98 -3.92
N ALA A 143 12.64 10.06 -3.53
CA ALA A 143 13.93 9.97 -2.84
C ALA A 143 13.82 9.14 -1.55
N GLY A 144 12.71 9.26 -0.82
CA GLY A 144 12.42 8.43 0.35
C GLY A 144 12.25 6.94 0.02
N PHE A 145 11.59 6.60 -1.10
CA PHE A 145 11.52 5.20 -1.56
C PHE A 145 12.89 4.60 -1.84
N PHE A 146 13.76 5.35 -2.54
CA PHE A 146 15.12 4.91 -2.85
C PHE A 146 15.99 4.80 -1.61
N TYR A 147 15.86 5.76 -0.67
CA TYR A 147 16.59 5.72 0.58
C TYR A 147 16.21 4.48 1.40
N MET A 148 14.90 4.21 1.52
CA MET A 148 14.39 3.05 2.23
C MET A 148 14.78 1.72 1.57
N ASP A 149 14.81 1.65 0.24
CA ASP A 149 15.34 0.48 -0.49
C ASP A 149 16.80 0.20 -0.11
N ARG A 150 17.64 1.25 -0.08
CA ARG A 150 19.06 1.11 0.25
C ARG A 150 19.27 0.67 1.69
N LEU A 151 18.56 1.26 2.65
CA LEU A 151 18.61 0.83 4.06
C LEU A 151 18.20 -0.64 4.19
N THR A 152 17.15 -1.04 3.48
CA THR A 152 16.68 -2.43 3.42
C THR A 152 17.75 -3.37 2.86
N GLU A 153 18.40 -3.01 1.76
CA GLU A 153 19.48 -3.80 1.14
C GLU A 153 20.72 -3.90 2.03
N GLN A 154 21.15 -2.78 2.62
CA GLN A 154 22.25 -2.76 3.59
C GLN A 154 21.95 -3.72 4.75
N ARG A 155 20.69 -3.75 5.21
CA ARG A 155 20.26 -4.67 6.26
C ARG A 155 20.26 -6.12 5.82
N LEU A 156 19.75 -6.44 4.64
CA LEU A 156 19.77 -7.81 4.12
C LEU A 156 21.20 -8.35 4.05
N ARG A 157 22.15 -7.54 3.57
CA ARG A 157 23.59 -7.88 3.56
C ARG A 157 24.16 -8.05 4.98
N ALA A 158 23.69 -7.25 5.94
CA ALA A 158 24.16 -7.34 7.34
C ALA A 158 23.53 -8.50 8.13
N LYS A 159 22.32 -8.97 7.79
CA LYS A 159 21.71 -10.20 8.37
C LYS A 159 22.64 -11.38 8.21
N ASP A 160 23.30 -11.46 7.06
CA ASP A 160 24.23 -12.54 6.73
C ASP A 160 25.53 -12.48 7.56
N ALA A 161 25.87 -11.34 8.17
CA ALA A 161 27.13 -11.13 8.87
C ALA A 161 27.04 -11.17 10.41
N ASN A 162 26.01 -10.60 11.06
CA ASN A 162 25.91 -10.53 12.54
C ASN A 162 24.47 -10.41 13.11
N GLY A 163 23.43 -10.73 12.33
CA GLY A 163 22.12 -11.18 12.87
C GLY A 163 21.05 -10.15 13.26
N ALA A 164 21.31 -9.02 13.92
CA ALA A 164 20.23 -8.12 14.41
C ALA A 164 20.45 -6.63 14.07
N LEU A 165 19.35 -5.90 13.79
CA LEU A 165 19.38 -4.42 13.69
C LEU A 165 19.72 -3.83 15.05
N ARG A 166 20.48 -2.73 15.06
CA ARG A 166 20.54 -1.90 16.27
C ARG A 166 19.16 -1.28 16.49
N PRO A 167 18.69 -1.12 17.74
CA PRO A 167 17.39 -0.51 18.00
C PRO A 167 17.20 0.85 17.33
N ALA A 168 18.25 1.68 17.27
CA ALA A 168 18.20 2.99 16.62
C ALA A 168 17.92 2.91 15.10
N GLU A 169 18.59 2.01 14.39
CA GLU A 169 18.39 1.81 12.94
C GLU A 169 16.99 1.29 12.65
N ARG A 170 16.47 0.40 13.51
CA ARG A 170 15.11 -0.10 13.39
C ARG A 170 14.08 1.02 13.56
N MET A 171 14.29 1.90 14.54
CA MET A 171 13.42 3.05 14.77
C MET A 171 13.47 4.05 13.61
N GLU A 172 14.64 4.29 13.04
CA GLU A 172 14.84 5.14 11.86
C GLU A 172 14.08 4.59 10.65
N MET A 173 14.26 3.31 10.33
CA MET A 173 13.56 2.66 9.22
C MET A 173 12.04 2.64 9.43
N ALA A 174 11.58 2.38 10.66
CA ALA A 174 10.15 2.39 10.98
C ALA A 174 9.54 3.79 10.81
N GLY A 175 10.22 4.83 11.30
CA GLY A 175 9.76 6.22 11.12
C GLY A 175 9.72 6.65 9.66
N LEU A 176 10.75 6.30 8.87
CA LEU A 176 10.78 6.59 7.44
C LEU A 176 9.62 5.91 6.70
N VAL A 177 9.31 4.65 7.03
CA VAL A 177 8.19 3.93 6.41
C VAL A 177 6.84 4.55 6.79
N GLU A 178 6.68 4.97 8.05
CA GLU A 178 5.48 5.69 8.49
C GLU A 178 5.30 6.98 7.68
N ASP A 179 6.35 7.80 7.56
CA ASP A 179 6.32 9.03 6.77
C ASP A 179 5.98 8.75 5.29
N LEU A 180 6.53 7.69 4.70
CA LEU A 180 6.23 7.29 3.32
C LEU A 180 4.78 6.85 3.14
N VAL A 181 4.23 6.08 4.07
CA VAL A 181 2.81 5.67 4.04
C VAL A 181 1.89 6.89 4.11
N LEU A 182 2.25 7.91 4.91
CA LEU A 182 1.49 9.15 5.02
C LEU A 182 1.46 9.98 3.73
N THR A 183 2.36 9.74 2.77
CA THR A 183 2.33 10.42 1.46
C THR A 183 1.09 10.06 0.63
N GLY A 184 0.45 8.93 0.94
CA GLY A 184 -0.69 8.41 0.17
C GLY A 184 -0.30 7.84 -1.20
N SER A 185 0.98 7.70 -1.52
CA SER A 185 1.41 6.99 -2.72
C SER A 185 1.17 5.49 -2.56
N PRO A 186 0.51 4.82 -3.53
CA PRO A 186 0.35 3.37 -3.50
C PRO A 186 1.70 2.63 -3.48
N PHE A 187 2.75 3.21 -4.09
CA PHE A 187 4.08 2.60 -4.09
C PHE A 187 4.70 2.51 -2.68
N ALA A 188 4.33 3.39 -1.76
CA ALA A 188 4.75 3.29 -0.36
C ALA A 188 4.28 1.97 0.29
N GLY A 189 3.17 1.39 -0.18
CA GLY A 189 2.69 0.08 0.28
C GLY A 189 3.62 -1.06 -0.12
N TYR A 190 4.22 -1.00 -1.31
CA TYR A 190 5.25 -1.96 -1.75
C TYR A 190 6.53 -1.81 -0.92
N VAL A 191 6.95 -0.57 -0.66
CA VAL A 191 8.13 -0.28 0.17
C VAL A 191 7.93 -0.81 1.59
N ASN A 192 6.79 -0.51 2.21
CA ASN A 192 6.45 -1.04 3.53
C ASN A 192 6.35 -2.57 3.51
N ALA A 193 5.70 -3.16 2.51
CA ALA A 193 5.56 -4.61 2.41
C ALA A 193 6.92 -5.32 2.37
N ARG A 194 7.87 -4.76 1.61
CA ARG A 194 9.22 -5.28 1.56
C ARG A 194 9.98 -5.07 2.87
N TYR A 195 9.86 -3.91 3.52
CA TYR A 195 10.44 -3.70 4.84
C TYR A 195 9.93 -4.75 5.84
N GLN A 196 8.62 -4.92 5.95
CA GLN A 196 8.01 -5.88 6.88
C GLN A 196 8.45 -7.31 6.59
N SER A 197 8.40 -7.75 5.34
CA SER A 197 8.77 -9.12 4.98
C SER A 197 10.28 -9.39 5.07
N ALA A 198 11.11 -8.49 4.52
CA ALA A 198 12.54 -8.71 4.38
C ALA A 198 13.33 -8.36 5.65
N VAL A 199 12.91 -7.31 6.38
CA VAL A 199 13.60 -6.82 7.57
C VAL A 199 12.98 -7.37 8.84
N GLU A 200 11.67 -7.22 9.03
CA GLU A 200 10.97 -7.64 10.24
C GLU A 200 10.62 -9.14 10.23
N GLY A 201 10.50 -9.74 9.05
CA GLY A 201 9.99 -11.11 8.92
C GLY A 201 8.49 -11.22 9.21
N ASP A 202 7.77 -10.09 9.15
CA ASP A 202 6.34 -10.02 9.39
C ASP A 202 5.58 -10.12 8.07
N PHE A 203 5.10 -11.33 7.77
CA PHE A 203 4.37 -11.59 6.54
C PHE A 203 2.96 -10.97 6.56
N ASN A 204 2.29 -10.92 7.71
CA ASN A 204 0.93 -10.35 7.79
C ASN A 204 0.99 -8.84 7.54
N ALA A 205 1.97 -8.15 8.15
CA ALA A 205 2.14 -6.72 7.95
C ALA A 205 2.52 -6.40 6.51
N ALA A 206 3.28 -7.30 5.86
CA ALA A 206 3.55 -7.19 4.43
C ALA A 206 2.28 -7.32 3.58
N MET A 207 1.40 -8.28 3.88
CA MET A 207 0.12 -8.47 3.19
C MET A 207 -0.82 -7.28 3.39
N ALA A 208 -0.91 -6.74 4.62
CA ALA A 208 -1.67 -5.53 4.92
C ALA A 208 -1.17 -4.33 4.10
N SER A 209 0.15 -4.22 3.90
CA SER A 209 0.75 -3.16 3.09
C SER A 209 0.40 -3.26 1.60
N TYR A 210 0.39 -4.47 1.03
CA TYR A 210 -0.10 -4.68 -0.34
C TYR A 210 -1.60 -4.40 -0.46
N ALA A 211 -2.40 -4.84 0.51
CA ALA A 211 -3.83 -4.57 0.53
C ALA A 211 -4.14 -3.07 0.62
N TRP A 212 -3.28 -2.30 1.30
CA TRP A 212 -3.38 -0.83 1.32
C TRP A 212 -3.05 -0.19 -0.03
N ALA A 213 -1.98 -0.63 -0.71
CA ALA A 213 -1.68 -0.17 -2.08
C ALA A 213 -2.85 -0.48 -3.04
N ALA A 214 -3.45 -1.67 -2.91
CA ALA A 214 -4.64 -2.05 -3.68
C ALA A 214 -5.84 -1.16 -3.36
N TRP A 215 -6.04 -0.79 -2.09
CA TRP A 215 -7.11 0.12 -1.69
C TRP A 215 -6.93 1.54 -2.24
N LEU A 216 -5.68 1.98 -2.41
CA LEU A 216 -5.34 3.24 -3.09
C LEU A 216 -5.52 3.17 -4.61
N GLY A 217 -5.98 2.04 -5.14
CA GLY A 217 -6.31 1.86 -6.56
C GLY A 217 -5.28 1.05 -7.35
N ASP A 218 -4.20 0.58 -6.72
CA ASP A 218 -3.24 -0.28 -7.43
C ASP A 218 -3.69 -1.74 -7.48
N GLY A 219 -4.47 -2.10 -8.51
CA GLY A 219 -4.91 -3.48 -8.72
C GLY A 219 -3.77 -4.52 -8.74
N ARG A 220 -2.56 -4.13 -9.15
CA ARG A 220 -1.38 -5.02 -9.21
C ARG A 220 -0.97 -5.50 -7.83
N ALA A 221 -1.18 -4.71 -6.79
CA ALA A 221 -0.86 -5.09 -5.42
C ALA A 221 -1.75 -6.24 -4.94
N GLY A 222 -3.01 -6.27 -5.37
CA GLY A 222 -3.91 -7.39 -5.14
C GLY A 222 -3.43 -8.68 -5.82
N ASP A 223 -2.90 -8.59 -7.03
CA ASP A 223 -2.34 -9.75 -7.74
C ASP A 223 -1.08 -10.29 -7.05
N VAL A 224 -0.20 -9.40 -6.58
CA VAL A 224 0.98 -9.78 -5.79
C VAL A 224 0.55 -10.50 -4.52
N MET A 225 -0.45 -9.97 -3.81
CA MET A 225 -1.02 -10.55 -2.59
C MET A 225 -1.53 -11.98 -2.85
N MET A 226 -2.37 -12.18 -3.87
CA MET A 226 -2.90 -13.52 -4.22
C MET A 226 -1.80 -14.51 -4.61
N ARG A 227 -0.77 -14.08 -5.34
CA ARG A 227 0.36 -14.95 -5.71
C ARG A 227 1.17 -15.37 -4.49
N LEU A 228 1.39 -14.47 -3.54
CA LEU A 228 2.10 -14.77 -2.30
C LEU A 228 1.31 -15.78 -1.44
N GLU A 229 -0.01 -15.62 -1.32
CA GLU A 229 -0.86 -16.60 -0.62
C GLU A 229 -0.80 -17.99 -1.25
N ASN A 230 -0.88 -18.05 -2.59
CA ASN A 230 -0.81 -19.30 -3.32
C ASN A 230 0.56 -20.00 -3.17
N ARG A 231 1.66 -19.24 -3.12
CA ARG A 231 3.00 -19.79 -2.88
C ARG A 231 3.18 -20.38 -1.48
N LEU A 232 2.49 -19.84 -0.48
CA LEU A 232 2.57 -20.31 0.91
C LEU A 232 1.60 -21.45 1.23
N GLY A 233 0.88 -21.98 0.24
CA GLY A 233 0.22 -23.28 0.33
C GLY A 233 -1.14 -23.30 1.02
N GLY A 234 -1.89 -22.19 1.03
CA GLY A 234 -3.31 -22.13 1.43
C GLY A 234 -3.64 -22.43 2.90
N THR A 235 -2.77 -23.11 3.65
CA THR A 235 -2.95 -23.46 5.07
C THR A 235 -2.56 -22.33 6.02
N GLY A 236 -1.75 -21.36 5.57
CA GLY A 236 -1.51 -20.10 6.27
C GLY A 236 -2.69 -19.11 6.20
N ALA A 237 -3.61 -19.28 5.25
CA ALA A 237 -4.70 -18.35 4.99
C ALA A 237 -5.70 -18.25 6.16
N HIS A 238 -5.91 -19.33 6.91
CA HIS A 238 -6.90 -19.37 8.01
C HIS A 238 -6.46 -18.71 9.33
N LEU A 239 -5.17 -18.41 9.51
CA LEU A 239 -4.68 -17.62 10.65
C LEU A 239 -4.39 -16.15 10.27
N SER A 240 -4.53 -15.79 8.98
CA SER A 240 -4.08 -14.52 8.41
C SER A 240 -5.21 -13.50 8.16
N SER A 241 -6.47 -13.92 7.97
CA SER A 241 -7.51 -12.95 7.55
C SER A 241 -7.84 -11.94 8.66
N THR A 242 -7.91 -12.37 9.93
CA THR A 242 -8.18 -11.47 11.05
C THR A 242 -6.97 -10.61 11.40
N ALA A 243 -5.76 -11.17 11.48
CA ALA A 243 -4.54 -10.42 11.77
C ALA A 243 -4.25 -9.36 10.69
N SER A 244 -4.31 -9.74 9.41
CA SER A 244 -4.15 -8.79 8.31
C SER A 244 -5.27 -7.75 8.28
N THR A 245 -6.51 -8.11 8.67
CA THR A 245 -7.60 -7.13 8.81
C THR A 245 -7.32 -6.12 9.93
N PHE A 246 -6.81 -6.54 11.08
CA PHE A 246 -6.47 -5.63 12.18
C PHE A 246 -5.31 -4.71 11.84
N GLU A 247 -4.27 -5.23 11.18
CA GLU A 247 -3.13 -4.42 10.73
C GLU A 247 -3.52 -3.44 9.63
N LEU A 248 -4.33 -3.90 8.67
CA LEU A 248 -4.94 -3.05 7.65
C LEU A 248 -5.81 -1.97 8.29
N MET A 249 -6.61 -2.30 9.30
CA MET A 249 -7.38 -1.32 10.07
C MET A 249 -6.48 -0.34 10.84
N GLY A 250 -5.38 -0.80 11.42
CA GLY A 250 -4.39 0.06 12.09
C GLY A 250 -3.79 1.07 11.10
N LEU A 251 -3.30 0.59 9.97
CA LEU A 251 -2.77 1.42 8.89
C LEU A 251 -3.84 2.40 8.37
N PHE A 252 -5.09 1.95 8.25
CA PHE A 252 -6.20 2.81 7.86
C PHE A 252 -6.51 3.91 8.86
N ILE A 253 -6.49 3.58 10.16
CA ILE A 253 -6.73 4.55 11.21
C ILE A 253 -5.63 5.60 11.16
N ASP A 254 -4.35 5.21 11.12
CA ASP A 254 -3.22 6.15 11.07
C ASP A 254 -3.30 7.08 9.85
N VAL A 255 -3.45 6.52 8.64
CA VAL A 255 -3.53 7.35 7.42
C VAL A 255 -4.73 8.29 7.48
N ARG A 256 -5.89 7.82 7.97
CA ARG A 256 -7.10 8.63 8.07
C ARG A 256 -7.01 9.73 9.11
N THR A 257 -6.39 9.47 10.26
CA THR A 257 -6.25 10.48 11.32
C THR A 257 -5.19 11.51 10.96
N SER A 258 -4.15 11.10 10.24
CA SER A 258 -3.01 11.95 9.92
C SER A 258 -3.19 12.75 8.62
N ASN A 259 -4.01 12.27 7.66
CA ASN A 259 -4.22 12.92 6.37
C ASN A 259 -5.71 12.98 5.94
N PRO A 260 -6.55 13.79 6.60
CA PRO A 260 -7.97 13.88 6.27
C PRO A 260 -8.25 14.39 4.84
N GLU A 261 -7.33 15.14 4.26
CA GLU A 261 -7.43 15.71 2.90
C GLU A 261 -7.36 14.64 1.79
N LEU A 262 -6.62 13.54 2.01
CA LEU A 262 -6.56 12.42 1.05
C LEU A 262 -7.92 11.74 0.88
N LEU A 263 -8.76 11.75 1.93
CA LEU A 263 -10.13 11.25 1.86
C LEU A 263 -11.08 12.23 1.15
N GLN A 264 -10.84 13.54 1.26
CA GLN A 264 -11.66 14.56 0.60
C GLN A 264 -11.48 14.55 -0.92
N ARG A 265 -10.24 14.40 -1.42
CA ARG A 265 -9.99 14.23 -2.87
C ARG A 265 -10.76 13.04 -3.45
N ARG A 266 -10.90 11.94 -2.70
CA ARG A 266 -11.64 10.75 -3.14
C ARG A 266 -13.17 10.92 -3.17
N GLN A 267 -13.74 11.77 -2.32
CA GLN A 267 -15.19 12.02 -2.35
C GLN A 267 -15.62 12.84 -3.58
N GLY A 268 -14.69 13.57 -4.21
CA GLY A 268 -14.92 14.25 -5.49
C GLY A 268 -14.89 13.32 -6.70
N ASP A 269 -14.03 12.29 -6.67
CA ASP A 269 -13.76 11.38 -7.79
C ASP A 269 -14.29 9.95 -7.52
N ALA A 270 -15.59 9.83 -7.22
CA ALA A 270 -16.21 8.53 -6.95
C ALA A 270 -16.11 7.60 -8.18
N PHE A 271 -15.10 6.74 -8.20
CA PHE A 271 -15.00 5.63 -9.15
C PHE A 271 -16.14 4.65 -8.90
N PRO A 272 -16.86 4.21 -9.95
CA PRO A 272 -17.87 3.17 -9.81
C PRO A 272 -17.20 1.89 -9.32
N LEU A 273 -17.80 1.25 -8.31
CA LEU A 273 -17.41 -0.10 -7.88
C LEU A 273 -17.44 -1.03 -9.11
N PRO A 274 -16.49 -1.98 -9.23
CA PRO A 274 -16.54 -2.96 -10.31
C PRO A 274 -17.89 -3.69 -10.27
N ALA A 275 -18.58 -3.72 -11.40
CA ALA A 275 -19.83 -4.45 -11.53
C ALA A 275 -19.60 -5.92 -11.14
N ALA A 276 -20.48 -6.48 -10.32
CA ALA A 276 -20.42 -7.88 -9.93
C ALA A 276 -20.34 -8.75 -11.20
N PRO A 277 -19.47 -9.79 -11.24
CA PRO A 277 -19.35 -10.65 -12.39
C PRO A 277 -20.71 -11.28 -12.71
N PRO A 278 -21.08 -11.42 -13.99
CA PRO A 278 -22.37 -12.00 -14.36
C PRO A 278 -22.45 -13.42 -13.80
N GLY A 279 -23.35 -13.62 -12.86
CA GLY A 279 -23.66 -14.93 -12.32
C GLY A 279 -24.25 -15.80 -13.42
N ASN A 280 -23.63 -16.95 -13.68
CA ASN A 280 -24.21 -17.98 -14.52
C ASN A 280 -25.54 -18.44 -13.90
N ARG A 281 -26.66 -18.08 -14.56
CA ARG A 281 -27.93 -18.78 -14.46
C ARG A 281 -28.06 -19.75 -15.60
#